data_AF-A0A2E1N814-F1
#
_entry.id   AF-A0A2E1N814-F1
#
_cell.length_a   1.000
_cell.length_b   1.000
_cell.length_c   1.000
_cell.angle_alpha   90.00
_cell.angle_beta   90.00
_cell.angle_gamma   90.00
#
_symmetry.space_group_name_H-M   'P 1'
#
loop_
_entity.id
_entity.type
_entity.pdbx_description
1 polymer ?
#
loop_
_entity_poly.entity_id
_entity_poly.type
_entity_poly.pdbx_seq_one_letter_code
_entity_poly.pdbx_strand_id
1 'polypeptide(L)'
;MSAREKNTHQDKGLVLVLQDLQAASPAQLRSKSSDEAAEDYCWSALVLSAAFGFRVAPGHTYYLYLSERRWQLSLISPQEWGHRLHGAFVAHCQLRHDMTWSLTFDPSVVEGSVVHGALLQYLAGIRSQLEESGNWEALLRQGERHLPYQQRVLTTALSSSLRQSLTLSGQSGVPLGVPLLQDAISLTGTTPDASDD
;
A
#
# COMPACT_ATOMS: atom_id res chain seq x y z
N MET A 1 -54.74 2.68 -8.15
CA MET A 1 -54.18 1.37 -7.73
C MET A 1 -52.70 1.41 -8.04
N SER A 2 -51.86 1.50 -7.00
CA SER A 2 -50.43 1.87 -7.12
C SER A 2 -49.57 0.62 -6.96
N ALA A 3 -48.96 0.13 -8.04
CA ALA A 3 -47.98 -0.94 -8.01
C ALA A 3 -46.58 -0.31 -7.95
N ARG A 4 -46.03 -0.21 -6.74
CA ARG A 4 -44.66 0.25 -6.48
C ARG A 4 -43.77 -0.99 -6.48
N GLU A 5 -43.33 -1.40 -7.66
CA GLU A 5 -42.34 -2.47 -7.82
C GLU A 5 -40.99 -1.96 -7.27
N LYS A 6 -40.66 -2.36 -6.04
CA LYS A 6 -39.41 -2.00 -5.37
C LYS A 6 -38.27 -2.84 -5.95
N ASN A 7 -37.39 -2.16 -6.66
CA ASN A 7 -36.23 -2.64 -7.39
C ASN A 7 -35.17 -3.29 -6.47
N THR A 8 -35.38 -4.55 -6.08
CA THR A 8 -34.64 -5.28 -5.02
C THR A 8 -33.21 -5.73 -5.44
N HIS A 9 -32.76 -5.38 -6.64
CA HIS A 9 -31.44 -5.76 -7.16
C HIS A 9 -30.40 -4.62 -7.06
N GLN A 10 -30.81 -3.34 -7.10
CA GLN A 10 -29.89 -2.21 -6.97
C GLN A 10 -29.36 -2.03 -5.54
N ASP A 11 -30.19 -2.30 -4.53
CA ASP A 11 -29.80 -2.14 -3.11
C ASP A 11 -28.72 -3.13 -2.68
N LYS A 12 -28.70 -4.36 -3.23
CA LYS A 12 -27.73 -5.39 -2.83
C LYS A 12 -26.30 -5.05 -3.25
N GLY A 13 -26.14 -4.51 -4.46
CA GLY A 13 -24.83 -4.07 -4.96
C GLY A 13 -24.27 -2.90 -4.16
N LEU A 14 -25.13 -1.92 -3.83
CA LEU A 14 -24.75 -0.77 -2.99
C LEU A 14 -24.39 -1.18 -1.56
N VAL A 15 -25.14 -2.11 -0.96
CA VAL A 15 -24.84 -2.63 0.37
C VAL A 15 -23.47 -3.32 0.41
N LEU A 16 -23.10 -4.09 -0.61
CA LEU A 16 -21.78 -4.72 -0.69
C LEU A 16 -20.65 -3.70 -0.83
N VAL A 17 -20.83 -2.68 -1.68
CA VAL A 17 -19.86 -1.58 -1.82
C VAL A 17 -19.70 -0.80 -0.52
N LEU A 18 -20.80 -0.50 0.17
CA LEU A 18 -20.76 0.19 1.46
C LEU A 18 -20.07 -0.67 2.54
N GLN A 19 -20.31 -1.98 2.55
CA GLN A 19 -19.64 -2.91 3.45
C GLN A 19 -18.14 -3.02 3.14
N ASP A 20 -17.74 -3.03 1.87
CA ASP A 20 -16.33 -3.01 1.47
C ASP A 20 -15.64 -1.72 1.92
N LEU A 21 -16.30 -0.56 1.72
CA LEU A 21 -15.78 0.74 2.16
C LEU A 21 -15.75 0.85 3.70
N GLN A 22 -16.75 0.31 4.40
CA GLN A 22 -16.76 0.23 5.86
C GLN A 22 -15.64 -0.68 6.38
N ALA A 23 -15.44 -1.84 5.76
CA ALA A 23 -14.36 -2.77 6.12
C ALA A 23 -12.97 -2.18 5.82
N ALA A 24 -12.87 -1.34 4.80
CA ALA A 24 -11.67 -0.59 4.46
C ALA A 24 -11.63 0.79 5.14
N SER A 25 -12.48 1.08 6.11
CA SER A 25 -12.40 2.35 6.83
C SER A 25 -11.18 2.35 7.75
N PRO A 26 -10.29 3.37 7.67
CA PRO A 26 -9.13 3.45 8.54
C PRO A 26 -9.54 3.51 10.01
N ALA A 27 -8.97 2.63 10.83
CA ALA A 27 -9.10 2.63 12.28
C ALA A 27 -7.76 3.00 12.93
N GLN A 28 -7.78 3.47 14.18
CA GLN A 28 -6.57 3.78 14.97
C GLN A 28 -5.65 4.83 14.32
N LEU A 29 -6.24 5.86 13.72
CA LEU A 29 -5.50 6.96 13.10
C LEU A 29 -4.65 7.70 14.13
N ARG A 30 -3.37 7.88 13.81
CA ARG A 30 -2.44 8.72 14.58
C ARG A 30 -2.05 9.97 13.78
N SER A 31 -1.63 11.01 14.50
CA SER A 31 -0.87 12.11 13.88
C SER A 31 0.44 11.55 13.30
N LYS A 32 0.68 11.80 12.02
CA LYS A 32 1.92 11.42 11.32
C LYS A 32 2.67 12.65 10.84
N SER A 33 4.00 12.60 10.83
CA SER A 33 4.79 13.64 10.15
C SER A 33 4.55 13.59 8.63
N SER A 34 4.93 14.66 7.92
CA SER A 34 4.92 14.67 6.45
C SER A 34 5.74 13.50 5.89
N ASP A 35 6.92 13.24 6.44
CA ASP A 35 7.81 12.17 5.96
C ASP A 35 7.25 10.77 6.22
N GLU A 36 6.66 10.54 7.41
CA GLU A 36 6.00 9.26 7.73
C GLU A 36 4.81 9.00 6.79
N ALA A 37 4.01 10.03 6.50
CA ALA A 37 2.88 9.90 5.58
C ALA A 37 3.33 9.61 4.14
N ALA A 38 4.46 10.18 3.71
CA ALA A 38 5.04 9.93 2.40
C ALA A 38 5.59 8.51 2.28
N GLU A 39 6.28 8.03 3.31
CA GLU A 39 6.77 6.64 3.36
C GLU A 39 5.61 5.64 3.31
N ASP A 40 4.61 5.84 4.15
CA ASP A 40 3.39 5.02 4.17
C ASP A 40 2.70 5.01 2.80
N TYR A 41 2.66 6.16 2.14
CA TYR A 41 2.13 6.26 0.79
C TYR A 41 2.95 5.46 -0.21
N CYS A 42 4.28 5.62 -0.24
CA CYS A 42 5.16 4.91 -1.17
C CYS A 42 5.01 3.40 -1.07
N TRP A 43 5.00 2.86 0.16
CA TRP A 43 4.84 1.43 0.42
C TRP A 43 3.45 0.91 0.10
N SER A 44 2.42 1.67 0.47
CA SER A 44 1.04 1.31 0.13
C SER A 44 0.80 1.35 -1.37
N ALA A 45 1.32 2.35 -2.08
CA ALA A 45 1.24 2.43 -3.52
C ALA A 45 1.95 1.24 -4.19
N LEU A 46 3.14 0.86 -3.70
CA LEU A 46 3.89 -0.29 -4.22
C LEU A 46 3.06 -1.58 -4.11
N VAL A 47 2.53 -1.86 -2.91
CA VAL A 47 1.72 -3.06 -2.67
C VAL A 47 0.42 -3.02 -3.48
N LEU A 48 -0.25 -1.87 -3.56
CA LEU A 48 -1.49 -1.74 -4.33
C LEU A 48 -1.26 -1.81 -5.85
N SER A 49 -0.05 -1.50 -6.33
CA SER A 49 0.34 -1.70 -7.72
C SER A 49 0.68 -3.16 -8.07
N ALA A 50 0.92 -4.00 -7.06
CA ALA A 50 1.19 -5.41 -7.24
C ALA A 50 -0.06 -6.17 -7.68
N ALA A 51 0.12 -7.20 -8.50
CA ALA A 51 -0.98 -8.09 -8.87
C ALA A 51 -1.34 -9.01 -7.69
N PHE A 52 -2.61 -9.02 -7.30
CA PHE A 52 -3.18 -9.98 -6.36
C PHE A 52 -4.68 -10.19 -6.60
N GLY A 53 -5.16 -11.40 -6.32
CA GLY A 53 -6.55 -11.82 -6.55
C GLY A 53 -7.28 -12.26 -5.27
N PHE A 54 -6.75 -11.93 -4.09
CA PHE A 54 -7.34 -12.28 -2.79
C PHE A 54 -7.69 -11.03 -1.99
N ARG A 55 -8.61 -11.19 -1.02
CA ARG A 55 -8.99 -10.12 -0.11
C ARG A 55 -7.90 -9.91 0.94
N VAL A 56 -7.48 -8.67 1.11
CA VAL A 56 -6.56 -8.28 2.17
C VAL A 56 -7.37 -7.80 3.38
N ALA A 57 -6.90 -8.16 4.57
CA ALA A 57 -7.42 -7.71 5.85
C ALA A 57 -6.26 -7.26 6.75
N PRO A 58 -6.48 -6.27 7.63
CA PRO A 58 -5.51 -5.86 8.63
C PRO A 58 -5.10 -7.00 9.56
N GLY A 59 -3.87 -6.97 10.07
CA GLY A 59 -3.35 -7.97 11.01
C GLY A 59 -2.87 -9.27 10.36
N HIS A 60 -2.89 -9.34 9.03
CA HIS A 60 -2.31 -10.45 8.28
C HIS A 60 -0.99 -10.04 7.62
N THR A 61 -0.08 -11.00 7.51
CA THR A 61 1.18 -10.87 6.78
C THR A 61 1.02 -11.42 5.37
N TYR A 62 1.55 -10.68 4.41
CA TYR A 62 1.58 -11.00 2.99
C TYR A 62 3.04 -10.92 2.50
N TYR A 63 3.30 -11.48 1.34
CA TYR A 63 4.65 -11.61 0.79
C TYR A 63 4.71 -10.99 -0.60
N LEU A 64 5.61 -10.03 -0.78
CA LEU A 64 5.83 -9.35 -2.06
C LEU A 64 6.94 -10.05 -2.85
N TYR A 65 6.65 -10.28 -4.12
CA TYR A 65 7.55 -10.88 -5.09
C TYR A 65 7.72 -9.99 -6.31
N LEU A 66 8.89 -10.08 -6.93
CA LEU A 66 9.17 -9.50 -8.23
C LEU A 66 9.37 -10.63 -9.24
N SER A 67 8.52 -10.66 -10.26
CA SER A 67 8.56 -11.66 -11.33
C SER A 67 8.35 -10.99 -12.68
N GLU A 68 9.24 -11.23 -13.65
CA GLU A 68 9.17 -10.63 -14.99
C GLU A 68 8.96 -9.10 -14.96
N ARG A 69 9.60 -8.39 -14.02
CA ARG A 69 9.45 -6.94 -13.77
C ARG A 69 8.05 -6.52 -13.32
N ARG A 70 7.22 -7.45 -12.85
CA ARG A 70 5.90 -7.18 -12.27
C ARG A 70 5.91 -7.53 -10.79
N TRP A 71 5.35 -6.63 -10.00
CA TRP A 71 5.12 -6.85 -8.58
C TRP A 71 3.94 -7.80 -8.38
N GLN A 72 4.08 -8.77 -7.49
CA GLN A 72 3.03 -9.72 -7.15
C GLN A 72 2.95 -9.88 -5.64
N LEU A 73 1.74 -9.80 -5.09
CA LEU A 73 1.52 -10.03 -3.66
C LEU A 73 0.94 -11.44 -3.49
N SER A 74 1.42 -12.18 -2.50
CA SER A 74 1.00 -13.55 -2.19
C SER A 74 0.73 -13.73 -0.70
N LEU A 75 -0.09 -14.73 -0.37
CA LEU A 75 -0.27 -15.24 0.99
C LEU A 75 0.75 -16.31 1.36
N ILE A 76 1.39 -16.91 0.36
CA ILE A 76 2.30 -18.04 0.52
C ILE A 76 3.70 -17.47 0.77
N SER A 77 4.32 -17.87 1.88
CA SER A 77 5.68 -17.47 2.23
C SER A 77 6.71 -18.07 1.29
N PRO A 78 7.91 -17.46 1.15
CA PRO A 78 8.95 -18.02 0.28
C PRO A 78 9.40 -19.43 0.72
N GLN A 79 9.26 -19.74 2.02
CA GLN A 79 9.57 -21.05 2.58
C GLN A 79 8.55 -22.12 2.15
N GLU A 80 7.26 -21.76 2.05
CA GLU A 80 6.18 -22.67 1.65
C GLU A 80 6.16 -22.94 0.13
N TRP A 81 6.63 -22.00 -0.68
CA TRP A 81 6.72 -22.17 -2.14
C TRP A 81 7.65 -23.30 -2.58
N GLY A 82 8.65 -23.64 -1.76
CA GLY A 82 9.67 -24.63 -2.11
C GLY A 82 10.33 -24.32 -3.46
N HIS A 83 10.32 -25.27 -4.39
CA HIS A 83 10.95 -25.14 -5.71
C HIS A 83 10.09 -24.44 -6.77
N ARG A 84 8.85 -24.03 -6.43
CA ARG A 84 7.90 -23.42 -7.37
C ARG A 84 7.87 -21.89 -7.27
N LEU A 85 8.87 -21.28 -6.64
CA LEU A 85 8.92 -19.84 -6.45
C LEU A 85 8.97 -19.12 -7.80
N HIS A 86 7.85 -18.53 -8.21
CA HIS A 86 7.73 -17.79 -9.46
C HIS A 86 8.16 -16.33 -9.29
N GLY A 87 9.34 -16.06 -8.73
CA GLY A 87 9.87 -14.70 -8.60
C GLY A 87 10.91 -14.54 -7.49
N ALA A 88 11.58 -13.39 -7.46
CA ALA A 88 12.45 -13.01 -6.36
C ALA A 88 11.61 -12.52 -5.18
N PHE A 89 11.87 -13.04 -3.98
CA PHE A 89 11.25 -12.52 -2.77
C PHE A 89 11.79 -11.12 -2.46
N VAL A 90 10.91 -10.20 -2.07
CA VAL A 90 11.24 -8.78 -1.89
C VAL A 90 11.07 -8.36 -0.45
N ALA A 91 9.87 -8.57 0.11
CA ALA A 91 9.52 -8.05 1.42
C ALA A 91 8.33 -8.79 2.02
N HIS A 92 8.25 -8.75 3.34
CA HIS A 92 7.03 -8.99 4.09
C HIS A 92 6.19 -7.72 4.07
N CYS A 93 4.90 -7.85 3.78
CA CYS A 93 3.94 -6.76 3.75
C CYS A 93 2.88 -6.99 4.81
N GLN A 94 2.62 -5.99 5.64
CA GLN A 94 1.55 -6.03 6.63
C GLN A 94 0.60 -4.86 6.42
N LEU A 95 -0.69 -5.18 6.34
CA LEU A 95 -1.73 -4.16 6.32
C LEU A 95 -2.05 -3.76 7.76
N ARG A 96 -1.83 -2.48 8.08
CA ARG A 96 -2.16 -1.91 9.39
C ARG A 96 -3.65 -1.58 9.47
N HIS A 97 -4.13 -1.36 10.70
CA HIS A 97 -5.55 -1.01 10.95
C HIS A 97 -5.95 0.35 10.36
N ASP A 98 -4.98 1.23 10.13
CA ASP A 98 -5.17 2.51 9.45
C ASP A 98 -5.17 2.38 7.92
N MET A 99 -5.21 1.16 7.38
CA MET A 99 -5.22 0.85 5.94
C MET A 99 -3.98 1.31 5.17
N THR A 100 -2.87 1.53 5.88
CA THR A 100 -1.55 1.73 5.29
C THR A 100 -0.73 0.44 5.36
N TRP A 101 0.16 0.26 4.39
CA TRP A 101 1.03 -0.91 4.31
C TRP A 101 2.40 -0.63 4.92
N SER A 102 2.84 -1.57 5.75
CA SER A 102 4.22 -1.64 6.25
C SER A 102 4.99 -2.69 5.48
N LEU A 103 6.24 -2.40 5.12
CA LEU A 103 7.12 -3.33 4.41
C LEU A 103 8.35 -3.63 5.28
N THR A 104 8.74 -4.90 5.31
CA THR A 104 10.01 -5.34 5.87
C THR A 104 10.76 -6.08 4.78
N PHE A 105 11.77 -5.43 4.21
CA PHE A 105 12.55 -5.97 3.11
C PHE A 105 13.38 -7.19 3.54
N ASP A 106 13.54 -8.12 2.62
CA ASP A 106 14.42 -9.26 2.81
C ASP A 106 15.89 -8.84 2.74
N PRO A 107 16.80 -9.38 3.56
CA PRO A 107 18.22 -9.04 3.51
C PRO A 107 18.90 -9.38 2.17
N SER A 108 18.30 -10.23 1.33
CA SER A 108 18.78 -10.47 -0.03
C SER A 108 18.56 -9.29 -0.99
N VAL A 109 17.75 -8.29 -0.62
CA VAL A 109 17.56 -7.04 -1.37
C VAL A 109 18.74 -6.11 -1.13
N VAL A 110 19.86 -6.44 -1.76
CA VAL A 110 21.10 -5.65 -1.69
C VAL A 110 21.21 -4.67 -2.86
N GLU A 111 22.02 -3.64 -2.69
CA GLU A 111 22.37 -2.70 -3.77
C GLU A 111 22.91 -3.45 -5.00
N GLY A 112 22.46 -3.03 -6.19
CA GLY A 112 22.82 -3.69 -7.45
C GLY A 112 22.01 -4.96 -7.78
N SER A 113 21.19 -5.47 -6.86
CA SER A 113 20.25 -6.56 -7.18
C SER A 113 19.15 -6.09 -8.15
N VAL A 114 18.56 -7.05 -8.88
CA VAL A 114 17.43 -6.76 -9.80
C VAL A 114 16.24 -6.15 -9.06
N VAL A 115 15.98 -6.63 -7.83
CA VAL A 115 14.91 -6.12 -6.97
C VAL A 115 15.18 -4.67 -6.57
N HIS A 116 16.41 -4.37 -6.14
CA HIS A 116 16.81 -3.01 -5.78
C HIS A 116 16.68 -2.06 -6.97
N GLY A 117 17.11 -2.47 -8.16
CA GLY A 117 16.94 -1.68 -9.39
C GLY A 117 15.47 -1.44 -9.76
N ALA A 118 14.59 -2.42 -9.56
CA ALA A 118 13.16 -2.27 -9.81
C ALA A 118 12.48 -1.34 -8.80
N LEU A 119 12.85 -1.41 -7.51
CA LEU A 119 12.37 -0.49 -6.47
C LEU A 119 12.79 0.95 -6.78
N LEU A 120 14.05 1.16 -7.19
CA LEU A 120 14.57 2.46 -7.63
C LEU A 120 13.75 3.04 -8.77
N GLN A 121 13.46 2.24 -9.79
CA GLN A 121 12.65 2.66 -10.94
C GLN A 121 11.22 3.02 -10.53
N TYR A 122 10.61 2.22 -9.65
CA TYR A 122 9.26 2.46 -9.17
C TYR A 122 9.16 3.79 -8.39
N LEU A 123 10.07 4.01 -7.43
CA LEU A 123 10.08 5.22 -6.62
C LEU A 123 10.46 6.47 -7.43
N ALA A 124 11.37 6.35 -8.39
CA ALA A 124 11.64 7.44 -9.34
C ALA A 124 10.38 7.82 -10.14
N GLY A 125 9.58 6.82 -10.55
CA GLY A 125 8.30 7.06 -11.20
C GLY A 125 7.28 7.79 -10.32
N ILE A 126 7.19 7.44 -9.03
CA ILE A 126 6.36 8.17 -8.06
C ILE A 126 6.84 9.61 -7.91
N ARG A 127 8.15 9.82 -7.78
CA ARG A 127 8.73 11.17 -7.65
C ARG A 127 8.40 12.03 -8.86
N SER A 128 8.58 11.53 -10.08
CA SER A 128 8.22 12.27 -11.29
C SER A 128 6.73 12.60 -11.34
N GLN A 129 5.86 11.66 -10.98
CA GLN A 129 4.42 11.94 -10.90
C GLN A 129 4.08 13.00 -9.85
N LEU A 130 4.79 13.03 -8.72
CA LEU A 130 4.59 14.01 -7.67
C LEU A 130 5.07 15.40 -8.11
N GLU A 131 6.22 15.48 -8.78
CA GLU A 131 6.75 16.72 -9.38
C GLU A 131 5.78 17.29 -10.42
N GLU A 132 5.19 16.44 -11.27
CA GLU A 132 4.19 16.84 -12.27
C GLU A 132 2.86 17.27 -11.65
N SER A 133 2.39 16.55 -10.63
CA SER A 133 1.09 16.80 -9.99
C SER A 133 1.12 17.96 -9.00
N GLY A 134 2.30 18.32 -8.48
CA GLY A 134 2.53 19.38 -7.50
C GLY A 134 1.91 19.14 -6.11
N ASN A 135 1.00 18.17 -5.98
CA ASN A 135 0.46 17.70 -4.71
C ASN A 135 0.06 16.22 -4.78
N TRP A 136 0.14 15.56 -3.63
CA TRP A 136 -0.15 14.14 -3.47
C TRP A 136 -1.65 13.80 -3.61
N GLU A 137 -2.56 14.73 -3.32
CA GLU A 137 -4.00 14.47 -3.51
C GLU A 137 -4.37 14.25 -4.98
N ALA A 138 -3.72 14.99 -5.88
CA ALA A 138 -3.88 14.82 -7.32
C ALA A 138 -3.33 13.47 -7.78
N LEU A 139 -2.17 13.07 -7.24
CA LEU A 139 -1.54 11.79 -7.53
C LEU A 139 -2.41 10.60 -7.07
N LEU A 140 -2.99 10.67 -5.87
CA LEU A 140 -3.95 9.66 -5.39
C LEU A 140 -5.18 9.54 -6.30
N ARG A 141 -5.77 10.67 -6.69
CA ARG A 141 -6.94 10.70 -7.59
C ARG A 141 -6.63 10.19 -9.00
N GLN A 142 -5.37 10.24 -9.44
CA GLN A 142 -4.95 9.68 -10.72
C GLN A 142 -4.78 8.16 -10.63
N GLY A 143 -4.15 7.65 -9.56
CA GLY A 143 -3.92 6.21 -9.36
C GLY A 143 -5.20 5.38 -9.30
N GLU A 144 -6.30 5.91 -8.77
CA GLU A 144 -7.58 5.19 -8.61
C GLU A 144 -8.27 4.81 -9.94
N ARG A 145 -7.94 5.45 -11.07
CA ARG A 145 -8.75 5.31 -12.30
C ARG A 145 -8.49 4.04 -13.09
N HIS A 146 -7.33 3.41 -12.90
CA HIS A 146 -6.87 2.28 -13.71
C HIS A 146 -6.77 0.95 -12.95
N LEU A 147 -7.18 0.94 -11.67
CA LEU A 147 -7.04 -0.23 -10.81
C LEU A 147 -8.30 -1.12 -10.78
N PRO A 148 -8.14 -2.45 -10.63
CA PRO A 148 -9.19 -3.37 -10.19
C PRO A 148 -10.01 -2.85 -9.00
N TYR A 149 -11.29 -3.24 -8.93
CA TYR A 149 -12.24 -2.74 -7.92
C TYR A 149 -11.71 -2.80 -6.48
N GLN A 150 -11.13 -3.94 -6.05
CA GLN A 150 -10.61 -4.07 -4.69
C GLN A 150 -9.44 -3.11 -4.42
N GLN A 151 -8.53 -2.96 -5.38
CA GLN A 151 -7.41 -2.02 -5.24
C GLN A 151 -7.92 -0.59 -5.18
N ARG A 152 -8.97 -0.22 -5.93
CA ARG A 152 -9.60 1.09 -5.83
C ARG A 152 -10.14 1.38 -4.43
N VAL A 153 -10.86 0.42 -3.84
CA VAL A 153 -11.39 0.55 -2.46
C VAL A 153 -10.25 0.79 -1.47
N LEU A 154 -9.16 0.03 -1.59
CA LEU A 154 -7.98 0.18 -0.71
C LEU A 154 -7.21 1.49 -0.95
N THR A 155 -7.09 1.96 -2.20
CA THR A 155 -6.48 3.25 -2.51
C THR A 155 -7.30 4.40 -1.92
N THR A 156 -8.63 4.31 -1.97
CA THR A 156 -9.49 5.31 -1.34
C THR A 156 -9.38 5.29 0.19
N ALA A 157 -9.31 4.10 0.80
CA ALA A 157 -9.06 3.93 2.23
C ALA A 157 -7.72 4.54 2.66
N LEU A 158 -6.65 4.22 1.95
CA LEU A 158 -5.31 4.80 2.11
C LEU A 158 -5.35 6.33 2.01
N SER A 159 -6.00 6.85 0.96
CA SER A 159 -6.15 8.28 0.73
C SER A 159 -6.82 8.97 1.92
N SER A 160 -7.91 8.39 2.43
CA SER A 160 -8.62 8.90 3.61
C SER A 160 -7.74 8.89 4.84
N SER A 161 -7.02 7.78 5.07
CA SER A 161 -6.13 7.60 6.21
C SER A 161 -5.04 8.67 6.26
N LEU A 162 -4.32 8.85 5.14
CA LEU A 162 -3.26 9.84 5.03
C LEU A 162 -3.78 11.27 5.20
N ARG A 163 -4.94 11.60 4.60
CA ARG A 163 -5.58 12.93 4.78
C ARG A 163 -5.88 13.20 6.24
N GLN A 164 -6.47 12.23 6.93
CA GLN A 164 -6.87 12.36 8.32
C GLN A 164 -5.64 12.44 9.25
N SER A 165 -4.63 11.59 9.06
CA SER A 165 -3.38 11.64 9.81
C SER A 165 -2.62 12.97 9.65
N LEU A 166 -2.58 13.54 8.45
CA LEU A 166 -1.94 14.85 8.21
C LEU A 166 -2.73 16.01 8.82
N THR A 167 -4.06 15.92 8.79
CA THR A 167 -4.95 16.89 9.45
C THR A 167 -4.76 16.89 10.96
N LEU A 168 -4.64 15.70 11.57
CA LEU A 168 -4.38 15.56 13.01
C LEU A 168 -3.03 16.16 13.43
N SER A 169 -2.04 16.14 12.53
CA SER A 169 -0.73 16.75 12.77
C SER A 169 -0.66 18.25 12.46
N GLY A 170 -1.74 18.86 11.97
CA GLY A 170 -1.76 20.27 11.54
C GLY A 170 -0.94 20.56 10.27
N GLN A 171 -0.56 19.52 9.52
CA GLN A 171 0.26 19.62 8.30
C GLN A 171 -0.59 19.56 7.01
N SER A 172 -1.90 19.80 7.10
CA SER A 172 -2.80 19.86 5.94
C SER A 172 -2.43 21.03 5.03
N GLY A 173 -1.52 20.78 4.10
CA GLY A 173 -1.01 21.77 3.14
C GLY A 173 0.50 21.75 2.95
N VAL A 174 1.25 21.01 3.77
CA VAL A 174 2.69 20.81 3.55
C VAL A 174 2.87 19.81 2.41
N PRO A 175 3.67 20.11 1.38
CA PRO A 175 4.03 19.13 0.38
C PRO A 175 4.77 17.98 1.06
N LEU A 176 4.26 16.76 0.89
CA LEU A 176 4.90 15.54 1.36
C LEU A 176 6.26 15.42 0.65
N GLY A 177 7.35 15.31 1.41
CA GLY A 177 8.66 14.99 0.86
C GLY A 177 8.67 13.53 0.44
N VAL A 178 9.10 13.20 -0.79
CA VAL A 178 9.36 11.78 -1.12
C VAL A 178 10.56 11.35 -0.28
N PRO A 179 10.45 10.30 0.55
CA PRO A 179 11.58 9.85 1.35
C PRO A 179 12.78 9.58 0.44
N LEU A 180 13.95 10.05 0.85
CA LEU A 180 15.19 9.73 0.15
C LEU A 180 15.42 8.23 0.29
N LEU A 181 15.35 7.58 -0.86
CA LEU A 181 15.38 6.14 -1.08
C LEU A 181 16.50 5.39 -0.33
N GLN A 182 17.61 6.08 -0.08
CA GLN A 182 18.75 5.53 0.69
C GLN A 182 18.43 5.39 2.17
N ASP A 183 17.73 6.35 2.77
CA ASP A 183 17.40 6.30 4.19
C ASP A 183 16.33 5.25 4.45
N ALA A 184 15.28 5.18 3.62
CA ALA A 184 14.16 4.26 3.83
C ALA A 184 14.56 2.77 3.69
N ILE A 185 15.42 2.44 2.71
CA ILE A 185 15.94 1.07 2.55
C ILE A 185 16.98 0.75 3.64
N SER A 186 17.79 1.73 4.06
CA SER A 186 18.79 1.53 5.13
C SER A 186 18.15 1.39 6.52
N LEU A 187 17.06 2.11 6.81
CA LEU A 187 16.35 2.09 8.09
C LEU A 187 15.73 0.72 8.39
N THR A 188 15.24 0.02 7.37
CA THR A 188 14.62 -1.31 7.52
C THR A 188 15.60 -2.45 7.81
N GLY A 189 16.92 -2.19 7.82
CA GLY A 189 17.96 -3.16 8.21
C GLY A 189 18.20 -3.27 9.71
N THR A 190 17.49 -2.50 10.55
CA THR A 190 17.66 -2.58 12.00
C THR A 190 16.85 -3.74 12.56
N THR A 191 17.43 -4.93 12.53
CA THR A 191 17.05 -6.06 13.37
C THR A 191 16.82 -5.54 14.80
N PRO A 192 15.70 -5.83 15.48
CA PRO A 192 15.62 -5.57 16.90
C PRO A 192 16.72 -6.41 17.56
N ASP A 193 17.65 -5.69 18.18
CA ASP A 193 18.66 -6.20 19.09
C ASP A 193 18.01 -7.24 20.01
N ALA A 194 18.35 -8.51 19.77
CA ALA A 194 18.07 -9.60 20.69
C ALA A 194 19.01 -9.40 21.89
N SER A 195 18.59 -8.54 22.80
CA SER A 195 19.11 -8.50 24.16
C SER A 195 18.32 -9.47 25.04
N ASP A 196 19.09 -10.31 25.74
CA ASP A 196 18.83 -10.99 27.02
C ASP A 196 18.61 -12.52 26.97
N ASP A 197 19.73 -13.27 26.97
CA ASP A 197 20.17 -14.15 28.08
C ASP A 197 21.68 -14.48 27.97
#